data_AF-A0A924F412-F1
#
_entry.id   AF-A0A924F412-F1
#
_cell.length_a   1.000
_cell.length_b   1.000
_cell.length_c   1.000
_cell.angle_alpha   90.00
_cell.angle_beta   90.00
_cell.angle_gamma   90.00
#
_symmetry.space_group_name_H-M   'P 1'
#
loop_
_entity.id
_entity.type
_entity.pdbx_description
1 polymer ?
#
loop_
_entity_poly.entity_id
_entity_poly.type
_entity_poly.pdbx_seq_one_letter_code
_entity_poly.pdbx_strand_id
1 'polypeptide(L)'
;MKRIIKNAIIRFKSIPLRIRIVVGSVLLFMLYTATFLIPTNIQLSYANTQTCANWLMIAPDLQKQRAGKDEFLVYPSSVVKVFNVALFSNKVCVTPSVTPKEGRTKVSVAPFGLPLFSKSFGINTPGNPVADVGALKGTAISVVKPLLIPLSQKDMIHTYSLRQDEKTASCRLVERAIACDISTLTLQPSSPYELSLERGFQKEKSQKIERLSIRTLDAVQLVDASVKSEATLYDKPTDFRFVFDRELESAEGAITQTDATTIDARFDVEGKTVIVTPKKPLPRNTTYTLTLRQVTGKDGASLAASIPTKFVVSGGPKVSGISVGPTLVAQNARIIVTFDQALKPDVDMAKFVRITGVVGSVSRASDNSIAVTITTATQCAAFNISIDEGVPSGSNDEVSADPWKFDGRIICGSSSVIGYSVRGRAIVAYTFGSGGSTTLFTGGMHGSEPSGMSTMQAWVSYLQANGYKVPADKTVVIVPNTNPDGIAVGSRNNINNVNIDRNFPASNWRPDIDTASGLLPTGGGTSAGSEPETKALIALTTQLRPRLEVSFHAQGSLVGANQYGDSIAIGTAYARTVGYGTMIGNAEEVMGYSITGEYEDWMGQALNIPAILIELPSSSGNYINSQLNALLNLLTV
;
A
#
# COMPACT_ATOMS: atom_id res chain seq x y z
N MET A 1 -86.79 -25.41 -42.05
CA MET A 1 -85.68 -26.40 -42.10
C MET A 1 -85.92 -27.66 -41.26
N LYS A 2 -86.31 -27.57 -39.97
CA LYS A 2 -86.56 -28.75 -39.10
C LYS A 2 -87.63 -29.76 -39.61
N ARG A 3 -88.69 -29.32 -40.30
CA ARG A 3 -89.77 -30.19 -40.81
C ARG A 3 -89.38 -30.98 -42.08
N ILE A 4 -88.52 -30.41 -42.93
CA ILE A 4 -87.99 -31.05 -44.14
C ILE A 4 -86.96 -32.14 -43.77
N ILE A 5 -86.10 -31.87 -42.79
CA ILE A 5 -85.12 -32.82 -42.27
C ILE A 5 -85.82 -34.00 -41.58
N LYS A 6 -86.91 -33.77 -40.83
CA LYS A 6 -87.69 -34.83 -40.17
C LYS A 6 -88.35 -35.78 -41.19
N ASN A 7 -88.91 -35.25 -42.28
CA ASN A 7 -89.49 -36.06 -43.36
C ASN A 7 -88.44 -36.80 -44.19
N ALA A 8 -87.25 -36.21 -44.39
CA ALA A 8 -86.12 -36.88 -45.03
C ALA A 8 -85.61 -38.05 -44.19
N ILE A 9 -85.51 -37.91 -42.86
CA ILE A 9 -85.07 -38.98 -41.95
C ILE A 9 -86.07 -40.14 -41.89
N ILE A 10 -87.38 -39.86 -41.96
CA ILE A 10 -88.43 -40.90 -41.98
C ILE A 10 -88.41 -41.69 -43.30
N ARG A 11 -88.25 -41.02 -44.45
CA ARG A 11 -88.05 -41.69 -45.76
C ARG A 11 -86.71 -42.42 -45.86
N PHE A 12 -85.66 -41.91 -45.21
CA PHE A 12 -84.40 -42.63 -45.11
C PHE A 12 -84.62 -43.93 -44.32
N LYS A 13 -85.41 -43.89 -43.23
CA LYS A 13 -85.77 -45.05 -42.38
C LYS A 13 -86.66 -46.12 -43.03
N SER A 14 -87.18 -45.94 -44.24
CA SER A 14 -87.94 -46.97 -44.98
C SER A 14 -87.12 -47.73 -46.05
N ILE A 15 -85.86 -47.36 -46.29
CA ILE A 15 -84.97 -48.00 -47.28
C ILE A 15 -84.26 -49.22 -46.64
N PRO A 16 -84.12 -50.39 -47.30
CA PRO A 16 -83.41 -51.54 -46.76
C PRO A 16 -81.99 -51.20 -46.27
N LEU A 17 -81.55 -51.76 -45.14
CA LEU A 17 -80.25 -51.44 -44.51
C LEU A 17 -79.08 -51.58 -45.50
N ARG A 18 -79.09 -52.60 -46.36
CA ARG A 18 -78.09 -52.81 -47.41
C ARG A 18 -78.01 -51.64 -48.42
N ILE A 19 -79.14 -51.05 -48.79
CA ILE A 19 -79.19 -49.91 -49.72
C ILE A 19 -78.74 -48.61 -49.02
N ARG A 20 -79.06 -48.42 -47.74
CA ARG A 20 -78.52 -47.27 -46.97
C ARG A 20 -77.02 -47.34 -46.79
N ILE A 21 -76.50 -48.55 -46.56
CA ILE A 21 -75.05 -48.77 -46.47
C ILE A 21 -74.42 -48.48 -47.82
N VAL A 22 -74.97 -48.97 -48.94
CA VAL A 22 -74.42 -48.68 -50.28
C VAL A 22 -74.50 -47.20 -50.64
N VAL A 23 -75.65 -46.55 -50.49
CA VAL A 23 -75.82 -45.11 -50.80
C VAL A 23 -74.98 -44.25 -49.85
N GLY A 24 -74.92 -44.59 -48.57
CA GLY A 24 -74.06 -43.95 -47.58
C GLY A 24 -72.58 -44.11 -47.93
N SER A 25 -72.13 -45.31 -48.31
CA SER A 25 -70.75 -45.59 -48.73
C SER A 25 -70.39 -44.87 -50.03
N VAL A 26 -71.31 -44.76 -51.00
CA VAL A 26 -71.10 -44.01 -52.24
C VAL A 26 -71.02 -42.50 -51.98
N LEU A 27 -71.89 -41.95 -51.11
CA LEU A 27 -71.81 -40.54 -50.70
C LEU A 27 -70.55 -40.25 -49.90
N LEU A 28 -70.15 -41.15 -49.00
CA LEU A 28 -68.90 -41.04 -48.22
C LEU A 28 -67.70 -41.12 -49.15
N PHE A 29 -67.72 -42.02 -50.14
CA PHE A 29 -66.68 -42.15 -51.17
C PHE A 29 -66.61 -40.90 -52.06
N MET A 30 -67.75 -40.34 -52.50
CA MET A 30 -67.78 -39.08 -53.26
C MET A 30 -67.31 -37.87 -52.45
N LEU A 31 -67.70 -37.78 -51.18
CA LEU A 31 -67.22 -36.72 -50.28
C LEU A 31 -65.71 -36.89 -49.99
N TYR A 32 -65.26 -38.13 -49.86
CA TYR A 32 -63.85 -38.47 -49.67
C TYR A 32 -63.02 -38.15 -50.92
N THR A 33 -63.49 -38.48 -52.13
CA THR A 33 -62.80 -38.12 -53.39
C THR A 33 -62.81 -36.61 -53.63
N ALA A 34 -63.91 -35.91 -53.31
CA ALA A 34 -64.00 -34.45 -53.43
C ALA A 34 -63.01 -33.71 -52.50
N THR A 35 -62.85 -34.17 -51.26
CA THR A 35 -61.85 -33.62 -50.31
C THR A 35 -60.40 -34.00 -50.67
N PHE A 36 -60.22 -35.02 -51.51
CA PHE A 36 -58.92 -35.53 -51.93
C PHE A 36 -58.23 -34.64 -52.98
N LEU A 37 -59.00 -34.15 -53.94
CA LEU A 37 -58.51 -33.41 -55.11
C LEU A 37 -58.05 -31.97 -54.79
N ILE A 38 -58.38 -31.43 -53.62
CA ILE A 38 -58.04 -30.05 -53.25
C ILE A 38 -56.63 -30.03 -52.61
N PRO A 39 -55.59 -29.47 -53.24
CA PRO A 39 -54.28 -29.35 -52.60
C PRO A 39 -54.38 -28.50 -51.34
N THR A 40 -53.93 -29.04 -50.20
CA THR A 40 -53.95 -28.32 -48.92
C THR A 40 -52.51 -27.95 -48.56
N ASN A 41 -52.25 -26.64 -48.50
CA ASN A 41 -50.97 -26.12 -48.05
C ASN A 41 -51.11 -25.65 -46.61
N ILE A 42 -50.11 -25.97 -45.79
CA ILE A 42 -50.01 -25.56 -44.39
C ILE A 42 -48.79 -24.65 -44.28
N GLN A 43 -49.00 -23.40 -43.89
CA GLN A 43 -47.91 -22.45 -43.67
C GLN A 43 -47.43 -22.59 -42.22
N LEU A 44 -46.24 -23.15 -42.01
CA LEU A 44 -45.68 -23.32 -40.66
C LEU A 44 -45.55 -21.95 -39.98
N SER A 45 -45.98 -21.87 -38.72
CA SER A 45 -45.82 -20.70 -37.87
C SER A 45 -44.90 -21.01 -36.69
N TYR A 46 -43.80 -20.26 -36.58
CA TYR A 46 -42.92 -20.32 -35.40
C TYR A 46 -43.57 -19.73 -34.14
N ALA A 47 -44.67 -18.99 -34.27
CA ALA A 47 -45.37 -18.37 -33.15
C ALA A 47 -46.17 -19.38 -32.30
N ASN A 48 -46.25 -20.64 -32.72
CA ASN A 48 -46.96 -21.72 -32.04
C ASN A 48 -46.13 -23.00 -32.11
N THR A 49 -46.27 -23.89 -31.13
CA THR A 49 -45.64 -25.22 -31.15
C THR A 49 -46.25 -26.16 -32.20
N GLN A 50 -47.47 -25.87 -32.64
CA GLN A 50 -48.20 -26.61 -33.68
C GLN A 50 -48.89 -25.65 -34.66
N THR A 51 -48.98 -26.04 -35.93
CA THR A 51 -49.67 -25.27 -36.97
C THR A 51 -50.83 -26.07 -37.53
N CYS A 52 -52.03 -25.49 -37.60
CA CYS A 52 -53.24 -26.19 -38.03
C CYS A 52 -53.89 -25.55 -39.27
N ALA A 53 -54.42 -26.38 -40.15
CA ALA A 53 -55.21 -25.97 -41.31
C ALA A 53 -56.60 -26.61 -41.28
N ASN A 54 -57.58 -25.94 -41.88
CA ASN A 54 -58.93 -26.48 -42.01
C ASN A 54 -58.92 -27.59 -43.08
N TRP A 55 -59.19 -28.82 -42.65
CA TRP A 55 -59.35 -29.95 -43.54
C TRP A 55 -60.22 -31.01 -42.87
N LEU A 56 -61.20 -31.53 -43.60
CA LEU A 56 -62.08 -32.57 -43.10
C LEU A 56 -61.39 -33.94 -43.20
N MET A 57 -60.82 -34.41 -42.09
CA MET A 57 -60.26 -35.76 -41.97
C MET A 57 -61.38 -36.73 -41.58
N ILE A 58 -61.70 -37.69 -42.45
CA ILE A 58 -62.68 -38.75 -42.15
C ILE A 58 -61.95 -39.96 -41.53
N ALA A 59 -62.54 -40.52 -40.47
CA ALA A 59 -62.02 -41.60 -39.66
C ALA A 59 -60.54 -41.40 -39.27
N PRO A 60 -60.21 -40.37 -38.46
CA PRO A 60 -58.83 -39.99 -38.17
C PRO A 60 -57.98 -41.13 -37.59
N ASP A 61 -58.57 -42.02 -36.78
CA ASP A 61 -57.88 -43.16 -36.16
C ASP A 61 -57.37 -44.19 -37.19
N LEU A 62 -57.95 -44.19 -38.40
CA LEU A 62 -57.53 -45.06 -39.50
C LEU A 62 -56.47 -44.39 -40.39
N GLN A 63 -56.24 -43.08 -40.25
CA GLN A 63 -55.27 -42.35 -41.06
C GLN A 63 -53.88 -42.54 -40.49
N LYS A 64 -52.98 -43.15 -41.27
CA LYS A 64 -51.56 -43.29 -40.92
C LYS A 64 -50.72 -42.43 -41.85
N GLN A 65 -49.72 -41.75 -41.28
CA GLN A 65 -48.69 -41.07 -42.07
C GLN A 65 -47.92 -42.13 -42.88
N ARG A 66 -47.75 -41.88 -44.18
CA ARG A 66 -46.98 -42.79 -45.04
C ARG A 66 -45.49 -42.67 -44.72
N ALA A 67 -44.78 -43.80 -44.78
CA ALA A 67 -43.33 -43.84 -44.63
C ALA A 67 -42.66 -42.90 -45.66
N GLY A 68 -41.84 -41.97 -45.16
CA GLY A 68 -41.20 -40.87 -45.89
C GLY A 68 -40.39 -40.02 -44.92
N LYS A 69 -39.83 -38.88 -45.35
CA LYS A 69 -39.06 -38.00 -44.45
C LYS A 69 -39.93 -37.55 -43.27
N ASP A 70 -39.63 -38.05 -42.07
CA ASP A 70 -40.35 -37.81 -40.81
C ASP A 70 -40.15 -36.38 -40.26
N GLU A 71 -40.04 -35.38 -41.14
CA GLU A 71 -39.72 -33.99 -40.76
C GLU A 71 -40.87 -33.34 -39.97
N PHE A 72 -42.11 -33.72 -40.27
CA PHE A 72 -43.31 -33.23 -39.60
C PHE A 72 -44.25 -34.38 -39.25
N LEU A 73 -44.81 -34.36 -38.05
CA LEU A 73 -45.90 -35.23 -37.63
C LEU A 73 -47.24 -34.59 -37.97
N VAL A 74 -48.08 -35.33 -38.68
CA VAL A 74 -49.44 -34.91 -39.03
C VAL A 74 -50.43 -35.58 -38.11
N TYR A 75 -51.29 -34.80 -37.46
CA TYR A 75 -52.32 -35.33 -36.57
C TYR A 75 -53.62 -34.53 -36.65
N PRO A 76 -54.77 -35.15 -36.37
CA PRO A 76 -56.04 -34.45 -36.33
C PRO A 76 -56.15 -33.54 -35.10
N SER A 77 -56.87 -32.43 -35.23
CA SER A 77 -57.27 -31.57 -34.10
C SER A 77 -58.71 -31.16 -34.24
N SER A 78 -59.40 -30.93 -33.12
CA SER A 78 -60.86 -30.70 -33.09
C SER A 78 -61.65 -31.92 -33.60
N VAL A 79 -61.32 -33.09 -33.06
CA VAL A 79 -61.91 -34.39 -33.40
C VAL A 79 -63.31 -34.55 -32.83
N VAL A 80 -64.27 -34.99 -33.64
CA VAL A 80 -65.62 -35.35 -33.22
C VAL A 80 -65.72 -36.88 -33.03
N LYS A 81 -66.03 -37.30 -31.80
CA LYS A 81 -66.18 -38.71 -31.43
C LYS A 81 -67.64 -39.09 -31.22
N VAL A 82 -68.00 -40.31 -31.60
CA VAL A 82 -69.29 -40.93 -31.31
C VAL A 82 -69.04 -42.36 -30.82
N PHE A 83 -69.56 -42.73 -29.66
CA PHE A 83 -69.33 -44.04 -29.02
C PHE A 83 -67.85 -44.48 -29.03
N ASN A 84 -66.96 -43.53 -28.70
CA ASN A 84 -65.51 -43.72 -28.61
C ASN A 84 -64.75 -43.93 -29.93
N VAL A 85 -65.42 -43.77 -31.08
CA VAL A 85 -64.78 -43.80 -32.41
C VAL A 85 -64.65 -42.37 -32.95
N ALA A 86 -63.44 -41.98 -33.39
CA ALA A 86 -63.25 -40.70 -34.07
C ALA A 86 -63.87 -40.76 -35.48
N LEU A 87 -64.98 -40.06 -35.68
CA LEU A 87 -65.68 -40.09 -36.97
C LEU A 87 -65.07 -39.10 -37.97
N PHE A 88 -64.79 -37.88 -37.54
CA PHE A 88 -64.11 -36.89 -38.37
C PHE A 88 -63.40 -35.81 -37.54
N SER A 89 -62.46 -35.11 -38.17
CA SER A 89 -61.76 -33.93 -37.65
C SER A 89 -61.93 -32.79 -38.64
N ASN A 90 -62.22 -31.56 -38.18
CA ASN A 90 -62.33 -30.40 -39.09
C ASN A 90 -61.00 -29.65 -39.28
N LYS A 91 -59.97 -30.00 -38.50
CA LYS A 91 -58.62 -29.49 -38.65
C LYS A 91 -57.60 -30.62 -38.70
N VAL A 92 -56.52 -30.33 -39.41
CA VAL A 92 -55.29 -31.12 -39.40
C VAL A 92 -54.17 -30.21 -38.90
N CYS A 93 -53.37 -30.71 -37.96
CA CYS A 93 -52.23 -29.99 -37.40
C CYS A 93 -50.93 -30.70 -37.75
N VAL A 94 -49.87 -29.92 -37.80
CA VAL A 94 -48.51 -30.39 -38.00
C VAL A 94 -47.60 -29.83 -36.92
N THR A 95 -46.70 -30.67 -36.43
CA THR A 95 -45.57 -30.26 -35.57
C THR A 95 -44.27 -30.75 -36.19
N PRO A 96 -43.19 -29.97 -36.17
CA PRO A 96 -41.89 -30.47 -36.58
C PRO A 96 -41.37 -31.52 -35.60
N SER A 97 -40.73 -32.56 -36.14
CA SER A 97 -40.06 -33.62 -35.35
C SER A 97 -38.55 -33.50 -35.38
N VAL A 98 -38.04 -32.75 -36.34
CA VAL A 98 -36.63 -32.37 -36.50
C VAL A 98 -36.56 -30.88 -36.77
N THR A 99 -35.37 -30.29 -36.71
CA THR A 99 -35.17 -28.87 -37.05
C THR A 99 -35.79 -28.53 -38.41
N PRO A 100 -36.79 -27.61 -38.49
CA PRO A 100 -37.47 -27.27 -39.74
C PRO A 100 -36.49 -26.68 -40.77
N LYS A 101 -36.53 -27.20 -41.99
CA LYS A 101 -35.76 -26.66 -43.12
C LYS A 101 -36.65 -25.77 -43.98
N GLU A 102 -36.13 -24.60 -44.35
CA GLU A 102 -36.82 -23.67 -45.23
C GLU A 102 -37.16 -24.32 -46.57
N GLY A 103 -38.35 -24.03 -47.08
CA GLY A 103 -38.86 -24.56 -48.33
C GLY A 103 -40.13 -25.37 -48.14
N ARG A 104 -40.39 -26.27 -49.09
CA ARG A 104 -41.65 -27.03 -49.15
C ARG A 104 -41.41 -28.51 -48.90
N THR A 105 -41.92 -29.01 -47.78
CA THR A 105 -41.91 -30.43 -47.45
C THR A 105 -43.28 -31.04 -47.73
N LYS A 106 -43.31 -32.18 -48.41
CA LYS A 106 -44.55 -32.91 -48.70
C LYS A 106 -44.72 -34.05 -47.71
N VAL A 107 -45.74 -33.98 -46.88
CA VAL A 107 -46.15 -35.09 -46.00
C VAL A 107 -47.46 -35.68 -46.49
N SER A 108 -47.68 -36.97 -46.28
CA SER A 108 -48.92 -37.61 -46.74
C SER A 108 -49.49 -38.56 -45.70
N VAL A 109 -50.81 -38.54 -45.56
CA VAL A 109 -51.56 -39.49 -44.74
C VAL A 109 -52.45 -40.35 -45.63
N ALA A 110 -52.65 -41.61 -45.25
CA ALA A 110 -53.53 -42.51 -45.97
C ALA A 110 -54.26 -43.45 -45.00
N PRO A 111 -55.48 -43.91 -45.34
CA PRO A 111 -56.16 -44.96 -44.60
C PRO A 111 -55.27 -46.20 -44.53
N PHE A 112 -55.00 -46.66 -43.31
CA PHE A 112 -54.14 -47.80 -42.99
C PHE A 112 -52.71 -47.70 -43.57
N GLY A 113 -52.29 -46.53 -44.07
CA GLY A 113 -51.00 -46.31 -44.74
C GLY A 113 -50.94 -46.77 -46.21
N LEU A 114 -52.08 -47.14 -46.82
CA LEU A 114 -52.12 -47.71 -48.18
C LEU A 114 -51.89 -46.63 -49.28
N PRO A 115 -51.16 -46.94 -50.37
CA PRO A 115 -50.77 -45.96 -51.38
C PRO A 115 -51.91 -45.44 -52.26
N LEU A 116 -52.96 -46.26 -52.46
CA LEU A 116 -54.02 -46.00 -53.43
C LEU A 116 -54.89 -44.78 -53.09
N PHE A 117 -54.88 -44.36 -51.81
CA PHE A 117 -55.68 -43.26 -51.29
C PHE A 117 -54.86 -42.39 -50.33
N SER A 118 -53.70 -41.88 -50.77
CA SER A 118 -52.85 -40.98 -49.95
C SER A 118 -53.08 -39.49 -50.20
N LYS A 119 -53.47 -38.76 -49.15
CA LYS A 119 -53.65 -37.30 -49.18
C LYS A 119 -52.33 -36.64 -48.86
N SER A 120 -51.85 -35.76 -49.73
CA SER A 120 -50.64 -34.99 -49.48
C SER A 120 -50.93 -33.58 -48.98
N PHE A 121 -50.17 -33.15 -47.99
CA PHE A 121 -50.09 -31.79 -47.49
C PHE A 121 -48.74 -31.19 -47.88
N GLY A 122 -48.76 -30.00 -48.48
CA GLY A 122 -47.56 -29.21 -48.68
C GLY A 122 -47.33 -28.33 -47.46
N ILE A 123 -46.28 -28.60 -46.68
CA ILE A 123 -45.87 -27.76 -45.57
C ILE A 123 -44.89 -26.74 -46.12
N ASN A 124 -45.30 -25.48 -46.12
CA ASN A 124 -44.45 -24.36 -46.48
C ASN A 124 -43.78 -23.86 -45.20
N THR A 125 -42.49 -24.17 -45.06
CA THR A 125 -41.66 -23.72 -43.95
C THR A 125 -41.02 -22.39 -44.31
N PRO A 126 -41.37 -21.27 -43.65
CA PRO A 126 -40.67 -20.02 -43.86
C PRO A 126 -39.24 -20.11 -43.32
N GLY A 127 -38.38 -19.16 -43.69
CA GLY A 127 -37.06 -19.02 -43.07
C GLY A 127 -37.15 -18.97 -41.54
N ASN A 128 -36.12 -19.51 -40.88
CA ASN A 128 -36.05 -19.49 -39.42
C ASN A 128 -36.12 -18.06 -38.86
N PRO A 129 -36.63 -17.84 -37.64
CA PRO A 129 -36.54 -16.54 -36.97
C PRO A 129 -35.09 -16.04 -36.97
N VAL A 130 -34.87 -14.77 -37.28
CA VAL A 130 -33.54 -14.17 -37.36
C VAL A 130 -33.32 -13.34 -36.10
N ALA A 131 -32.19 -13.56 -35.43
CA ALA A 131 -31.79 -12.74 -34.29
C ALA A 131 -31.14 -11.46 -34.80
N ASP A 132 -31.72 -10.30 -34.48
CA ASP A 132 -31.18 -9.00 -34.87
C ASP A 132 -30.06 -8.60 -33.91
N VAL A 133 -28.87 -9.14 -34.14
CA VAL A 133 -27.66 -8.75 -33.40
C VAL A 133 -27.16 -7.37 -33.82
N GLY A 134 -27.59 -6.87 -35.00
CA GLY A 134 -27.27 -5.54 -35.48
C GLY A 134 -27.83 -4.45 -34.56
N ALA A 135 -29.01 -4.68 -33.98
CA ALA A 135 -29.60 -3.80 -32.97
C ALA A 135 -28.74 -3.62 -31.70
N LEU A 136 -27.78 -4.51 -31.46
CA LEU A 136 -26.86 -4.44 -30.32
C LEU A 136 -25.54 -3.76 -30.66
N LYS A 137 -25.27 -3.49 -31.96
CA LYS A 137 -24.00 -2.94 -32.40
C LYS A 137 -23.83 -1.50 -31.89
N GLY A 138 -22.77 -1.28 -31.12
CA GLY A 138 -22.46 0.02 -30.51
C GLY A 138 -23.20 0.30 -29.21
N THR A 139 -24.08 -0.60 -28.77
CA THR A 139 -24.77 -0.49 -27.48
C THR A 139 -23.94 -1.15 -26.39
N ALA A 140 -23.61 -0.40 -25.34
CA ALA A 140 -22.95 -0.95 -24.17
C ALA A 140 -23.95 -1.72 -23.30
N ILE A 141 -23.60 -2.92 -22.87
CA ILE A 141 -24.52 -3.80 -22.14
C ILE A 141 -24.19 -3.88 -20.64
N SER A 142 -25.23 -3.95 -19.82
CA SER A 142 -25.08 -4.20 -18.38
C SER A 142 -24.67 -5.65 -18.13
N VAL A 143 -23.75 -5.88 -17.20
CA VAL A 143 -23.36 -7.23 -16.76
C VAL A 143 -24.31 -7.83 -15.72
N VAL A 144 -25.23 -7.02 -15.17
CA VAL A 144 -26.20 -7.44 -14.14
C VAL A 144 -27.62 -7.59 -14.67
N LYS A 145 -27.97 -6.95 -15.79
CA LYS A 145 -29.31 -7.07 -16.41
C LYS A 145 -29.31 -8.13 -17.53
N PRO A 146 -30.44 -8.82 -17.78
CA PRO A 146 -30.54 -9.76 -18.90
C PRO A 146 -30.29 -9.10 -20.25
N LEU A 147 -29.56 -9.76 -21.15
CA LEU A 147 -29.33 -9.30 -22.51
C LEU A 147 -30.56 -9.60 -23.37
N LEU A 148 -31.16 -8.56 -23.95
CA LEU A 148 -32.30 -8.69 -24.85
C LEU A 148 -31.84 -8.68 -26.31
N ILE A 149 -32.15 -9.74 -27.06
CA ILE A 149 -31.83 -9.88 -28.49
C ILE A 149 -33.15 -9.96 -29.26
N PRO A 150 -33.50 -8.94 -30.08
CA PRO A 150 -34.73 -8.98 -30.87
C PRO A 150 -34.74 -10.11 -31.90
N LEU A 151 -35.93 -10.63 -32.20
CA LEU A 151 -36.20 -11.63 -33.22
C LEU A 151 -37.09 -11.07 -34.32
N SER A 152 -36.83 -11.45 -35.57
CA SER A 152 -37.65 -11.05 -36.73
C SER A 152 -39.12 -11.48 -36.60
N GLN A 153 -39.39 -12.55 -35.86
CA GLN A 153 -40.72 -13.07 -35.57
C GLN A 153 -40.73 -13.82 -34.24
N LYS A 154 -41.92 -14.05 -33.68
CA LYS A 154 -42.09 -14.87 -32.47
C LYS A 154 -41.63 -16.31 -32.75
N ASP A 155 -40.95 -16.89 -31.78
CA ASP A 155 -40.49 -18.28 -31.81
C ASP A 155 -40.99 -19.00 -30.55
N MET A 156 -41.57 -20.18 -30.74
CA MET A 156 -41.99 -21.11 -29.68
C MET A 156 -41.51 -22.54 -29.98
N ILE A 157 -40.73 -22.71 -31.05
CA ILE A 157 -40.27 -24.01 -31.54
C ILE A 157 -38.83 -24.26 -31.09
N HIS A 158 -37.98 -23.24 -31.14
CA HIS A 158 -36.56 -23.37 -30.78
C HIS A 158 -36.27 -22.96 -29.32
N THR A 159 -35.13 -23.43 -28.82
CA THR A 159 -34.50 -22.95 -27.60
C THR A 159 -33.26 -22.13 -27.93
N TYR A 160 -32.86 -21.24 -27.02
CA TYR A 160 -31.74 -20.32 -27.23
C TYR A 160 -30.80 -20.31 -26.03
N SER A 161 -29.50 -20.23 -26.30
CA SER A 161 -28.47 -20.06 -25.29
C SER A 161 -27.36 -19.15 -25.80
N LEU A 162 -26.71 -18.43 -24.90
CA LEU A 162 -25.59 -17.57 -25.21
C LEU A 162 -24.33 -18.18 -24.61
N ARG A 163 -23.28 -18.32 -25.42
CA ARG A 163 -22.06 -19.04 -25.01
C ARG A 163 -20.85 -18.12 -25.04
N GLN A 164 -20.09 -18.15 -23.95
CA GLN A 164 -18.76 -17.55 -23.80
C GLN A 164 -17.79 -18.69 -23.48
N ASP A 165 -16.96 -19.10 -24.44
CA ASP A 165 -16.03 -20.23 -24.31
C ASP A 165 -16.74 -21.52 -23.83
N GLU A 166 -16.49 -21.97 -22.60
CA GLU A 166 -17.14 -23.14 -21.98
C GLU A 166 -18.40 -22.79 -21.17
N LYS A 167 -18.62 -21.51 -20.86
CA LYS A 167 -19.78 -21.07 -20.07
C LYS A 167 -20.99 -20.79 -20.96
N THR A 168 -22.15 -21.16 -20.45
CA THR A 168 -23.42 -21.01 -21.17
C THR A 168 -24.43 -20.28 -20.29
N ALA A 169 -25.02 -19.22 -20.85
CA ALA A 169 -26.15 -18.49 -20.31
C ALA A 169 -27.44 -19.02 -20.96
N SER A 170 -28.40 -19.38 -20.11
CA SER A 170 -29.73 -19.78 -20.58
C SER A 170 -30.51 -18.57 -21.05
N CYS A 171 -31.26 -18.71 -22.14
CA CYS A 171 -32.13 -17.66 -22.62
C CYS A 171 -33.59 -18.08 -22.66
N ARG A 172 -34.47 -17.14 -22.33
CA ARG A 172 -35.92 -17.30 -22.39
C ARG A 172 -36.50 -16.48 -23.53
N LEU A 173 -37.52 -17.00 -24.19
CA LEU A 173 -38.27 -16.29 -25.23
C LEU A 173 -39.25 -15.31 -24.59
N VAL A 174 -39.21 -14.06 -25.03
CA VAL A 174 -40.08 -12.97 -24.55
C VAL A 174 -40.66 -12.26 -25.77
N GLU A 175 -41.93 -12.51 -26.09
CA GLU A 175 -42.61 -11.96 -27.28
C GLU A 175 -41.83 -12.20 -28.59
N ARG A 176 -41.23 -11.15 -29.16
CA ARG A 176 -40.37 -11.19 -30.36
C ARG A 176 -38.92 -10.90 -30.00
N ALA A 177 -38.44 -11.38 -28.85
CA ALA A 177 -37.06 -11.24 -28.41
C ALA A 177 -36.62 -12.46 -27.57
N ILE A 178 -35.31 -12.57 -27.38
CA ILE A 178 -34.66 -13.53 -26.50
C ILE A 178 -34.05 -12.75 -25.34
N ALA A 179 -34.39 -13.12 -24.11
CA ALA A 179 -33.78 -12.57 -22.89
C ALA A 179 -32.80 -13.59 -22.30
N CYS A 180 -31.51 -13.31 -22.38
CA CYS A 180 -30.44 -14.17 -21.86
C CYS A 180 -29.99 -13.69 -20.48
N ASP A 181 -29.96 -14.60 -19.51
CA ASP A 181 -29.38 -14.32 -18.20
C ASP A 181 -27.85 -14.42 -18.29
N ILE A 182 -27.20 -13.29 -18.49
CA ILE A 182 -25.74 -13.21 -18.69
C ILE A 182 -24.96 -13.14 -17.38
N SER A 183 -25.63 -13.14 -16.23
CA SER A 183 -24.96 -13.14 -14.91
C SER A 183 -24.14 -14.41 -14.65
N THR A 184 -24.45 -15.50 -15.37
CA THR A 184 -23.70 -16.77 -15.29
C THR A 184 -22.40 -16.76 -16.11
N LEU A 185 -22.22 -15.75 -16.97
CA LEU A 185 -21.03 -15.55 -17.78
C LEU A 185 -19.95 -14.80 -16.98
N THR A 186 -18.69 -14.80 -17.46
CA THR A 186 -17.59 -14.11 -16.77
C THR A 186 -17.32 -12.76 -17.42
N LEU A 187 -18.32 -11.88 -17.37
CA LEU A 187 -18.24 -10.56 -17.98
C LEU A 187 -17.78 -9.53 -16.95
N GLN A 188 -16.71 -8.81 -17.28
CA GLN A 188 -16.22 -7.66 -16.53
C GLN A 188 -16.76 -6.36 -17.16
N PRO A 189 -17.01 -5.31 -16.37
CA PRO A 189 -17.33 -3.99 -16.89
C PRO A 189 -16.23 -3.41 -17.81
N SER A 190 -16.58 -2.43 -18.64
CA SER A 190 -15.68 -1.71 -19.57
C SER A 190 -14.88 -2.60 -20.54
N SER A 191 -15.36 -3.82 -20.83
CA SER A 191 -14.60 -4.85 -21.55
C SER A 191 -15.34 -5.34 -22.80
N PRO A 192 -14.64 -5.58 -23.93
CA PRO A 192 -15.23 -6.19 -25.11
C PRO A 192 -15.30 -7.72 -24.97
N TYR A 193 -16.34 -8.33 -25.53
CA TYR A 193 -16.51 -9.78 -25.56
C TYR A 193 -17.11 -10.25 -26.89
N GLU A 194 -16.73 -11.47 -27.26
CA GLU A 194 -17.31 -12.21 -28.38
C GLU A 194 -18.16 -13.35 -27.81
N LEU A 195 -19.47 -13.29 -28.04
CA LEU A 195 -20.42 -14.30 -27.59
C LEU A 195 -21.01 -15.03 -28.79
N SER A 196 -21.31 -16.32 -28.62
CA SER A 196 -21.97 -17.13 -29.64
C SER A 196 -23.42 -17.36 -29.24
N LEU A 197 -24.36 -16.91 -30.07
CA LEU A 197 -25.76 -17.27 -29.92
C LEU A 197 -26.00 -18.64 -30.55
N GLU A 198 -26.51 -19.56 -29.75
CA GLU A 198 -26.82 -20.92 -30.16
C GLU A 198 -28.33 -21.14 -30.16
N ARG A 199 -28.81 -21.89 -31.16
CA ARG A 199 -30.20 -22.28 -31.32
C ARG A 199 -30.32 -23.79 -31.22
N GLY A 200 -31.16 -24.27 -30.34
CA GLY A 200 -31.47 -25.68 -30.16
C GLY A 200 -32.88 -26.03 -30.65
N PHE A 201 -33.10 -27.31 -30.89
CA PHE A 201 -34.42 -27.89 -31.15
C PHE A 201 -34.51 -29.25 -30.44
N GLN A 202 -35.45 -29.39 -29.50
CA GLN A 202 -35.65 -30.61 -28.71
C GLN A 202 -34.32 -31.20 -28.16
N LYS A 203 -33.94 -32.42 -28.57
CA LYS A 203 -32.71 -33.12 -28.18
C LYS A 203 -31.59 -33.03 -29.22
N GLU A 204 -31.80 -32.30 -30.31
CA GLU A 204 -30.77 -32.09 -31.32
C GLU A 204 -29.64 -31.21 -30.78
N LYS A 205 -28.42 -31.40 -31.32
CA LYS A 205 -27.28 -30.59 -30.97
C LYS A 205 -27.55 -29.13 -31.38
N SER A 206 -27.37 -28.20 -30.45
CA SER A 206 -27.56 -26.77 -30.72
C SER A 206 -26.58 -26.29 -31.79
N GLN A 207 -27.09 -25.44 -32.67
CA GLN A 207 -26.36 -24.85 -33.78
C GLN A 207 -25.97 -23.41 -33.46
N LYS A 208 -24.72 -23.03 -33.76
CA LYS A 208 -24.28 -21.63 -33.68
C LYS A 208 -24.95 -20.86 -34.81
N ILE A 209 -25.77 -19.88 -34.46
CA ILE A 209 -26.53 -19.11 -35.44
C ILE A 209 -25.94 -17.74 -35.71
N GLU A 210 -25.30 -17.11 -34.73
CA GLU A 210 -24.77 -15.76 -34.87
C GLU A 210 -23.64 -15.49 -33.86
N ARG A 211 -22.72 -14.57 -34.20
CA ARG A 211 -21.71 -14.05 -33.27
C ARG A 211 -22.08 -12.65 -32.83
N LEU A 212 -21.91 -12.37 -31.55
CA LEU A 212 -22.21 -11.10 -30.92
C LEU A 212 -20.93 -10.47 -30.41
N SER A 213 -20.49 -9.42 -31.10
CA SER A 213 -19.46 -8.50 -30.61
C SER A 213 -20.14 -7.47 -29.70
N ILE A 214 -19.95 -7.61 -28.39
CA ILE A 214 -20.55 -6.73 -27.39
C ILE A 214 -19.46 -5.99 -26.62
N ARG A 215 -19.81 -4.84 -26.05
CA ARG A 215 -19.00 -4.13 -25.06
C ARG A 215 -19.84 -3.93 -23.81
N THR A 216 -19.28 -4.19 -22.64
CA THR A 216 -19.98 -3.94 -21.38
C THR A 216 -19.94 -2.45 -21.01
N LEU A 217 -20.92 -1.99 -20.23
CA LEU A 217 -20.97 -0.63 -19.70
C LEU A 217 -19.68 -0.27 -18.95
N ASP A 218 -19.26 0.98 -19.08
CA ASP A 218 -18.11 1.47 -18.33
C ASP A 218 -18.40 1.37 -16.81
N ALA A 219 -17.41 0.90 -16.05
CA ALA A 219 -17.54 0.61 -14.63
C ALA A 219 -17.91 1.86 -13.84
N VAL A 220 -18.65 1.68 -12.75
CA VAL A 220 -18.90 2.75 -11.77
C VAL A 220 -17.57 3.19 -11.16
N GLN A 221 -17.29 4.49 -11.16
CA GLN A 221 -16.02 5.04 -10.66
C GLN A 221 -16.22 5.82 -9.36
N LEU A 222 -15.35 5.57 -8.37
CA LEU A 222 -15.30 6.36 -7.15
C LEU A 222 -14.70 7.74 -7.45
N VAL A 223 -15.45 8.79 -7.11
CA VAL A 223 -15.07 10.20 -7.31
C VAL A 223 -14.46 10.78 -6.03
N ASP A 224 -15.09 10.51 -4.88
CA ASP A 224 -14.64 11.03 -3.58
C ASP A 224 -15.04 10.10 -2.44
N ALA A 225 -14.32 10.19 -1.32
CA ALA A 225 -14.60 9.42 -0.12
C ALA A 225 -14.32 10.25 1.14
N SER A 226 -15.22 10.17 2.13
CA SER A 226 -15.07 10.85 3.42
C SER A 226 -13.89 10.30 4.24
N VAL A 227 -13.39 9.11 3.90
CA VAL A 227 -12.21 8.49 4.50
C VAL A 227 -11.24 8.08 3.40
N LYS A 228 -9.98 8.49 3.55
CA LYS A 228 -8.90 8.10 2.64
C LYS A 228 -8.22 6.82 3.14
N SER A 229 -7.64 6.06 2.22
CA SER A 229 -6.84 4.89 2.61
C SER A 229 -5.64 5.32 3.47
N GLU A 230 -5.36 4.52 4.50
CA GLU A 230 -4.35 4.75 5.54
C GLU A 230 -4.57 6.01 6.40
N ALA A 231 -5.77 6.61 6.37
CA ALA A 231 -6.11 7.72 7.25
C ALA A 231 -6.22 7.28 8.71
N THR A 232 -5.83 8.17 9.64
CA THR A 232 -6.17 8.06 11.07
C THR A 232 -7.31 9.01 11.38
N LEU A 233 -8.42 8.45 11.86
CA LEU A 233 -9.62 9.16 12.25
C LEU A 233 -9.54 9.50 13.74
N TYR A 234 -9.50 10.79 14.04
CA TYR A 234 -9.47 11.29 15.42
C TYR A 234 -10.87 11.52 15.97
N ASP A 235 -11.86 11.76 15.12
CA ASP A 235 -13.27 11.95 15.46
C ASP A 235 -14.02 10.62 15.63
N LYS A 236 -15.30 10.69 16.02
CA LYS A 236 -16.19 9.52 16.18
C LYS A 236 -17.08 9.44 14.92
N PRO A 237 -16.61 8.85 13.81
CA PRO A 237 -17.39 8.82 12.58
C PRO A 237 -18.69 8.03 12.79
N THR A 238 -19.82 8.66 12.49
CA THR A 238 -21.16 8.03 12.52
C THR A 238 -21.51 7.37 11.19
N ASP A 239 -20.94 7.88 10.10
CA ASP A 239 -21.11 7.37 8.74
C ASP A 239 -19.86 7.61 7.90
N PHE A 240 -19.72 6.83 6.82
CA PHE A 240 -18.73 7.02 5.77
C PHE A 240 -19.44 7.24 4.44
N ARG A 241 -19.01 8.23 3.66
CA ARG A 241 -19.65 8.61 2.40
C ARG A 241 -18.71 8.37 1.24
N PHE A 242 -19.19 7.66 0.22
CA PHE A 242 -18.46 7.37 -1.01
C PHE A 242 -19.28 7.89 -2.19
N VAL A 243 -18.75 8.88 -2.91
CA VAL A 243 -19.41 9.54 -4.04
C VAL A 243 -18.92 8.91 -5.33
N PHE A 244 -19.85 8.56 -6.22
CA PHE A 244 -19.56 7.93 -7.50
C PHE A 244 -19.91 8.82 -8.70
N ASP A 245 -19.47 8.44 -9.88
CA ASP A 245 -19.65 9.18 -11.13
C ASP A 245 -21.11 9.22 -11.63
N ARG A 246 -21.97 8.30 -11.17
CA ARG A 246 -23.34 8.11 -11.66
C ARG A 246 -24.37 7.80 -10.57
N GLU A 247 -25.64 7.85 -10.97
CA GLU A 247 -26.79 7.50 -10.12
C GLU A 247 -26.79 6.02 -9.75
N LEU A 248 -26.97 5.73 -8.48
CA LEU A 248 -26.84 4.39 -7.90
C LEU A 248 -28.21 3.76 -7.57
N GLU A 249 -28.25 2.44 -7.63
CA GLU A 249 -29.42 1.61 -7.31
C GLU A 249 -29.19 0.83 -6.01
N SER A 250 -28.00 0.23 -5.83
CA SER A 250 -27.66 -0.57 -4.66
C SER A 250 -26.17 -0.57 -4.38
N ALA A 251 -25.81 -0.89 -3.13
CA ALA A 251 -24.44 -1.08 -2.68
C ALA A 251 -24.37 -2.16 -1.60
N GLU A 252 -23.30 -2.95 -1.60
CA GLU A 252 -23.01 -3.96 -0.61
C GLU A 252 -21.54 -3.90 -0.20
N GLY A 253 -21.27 -4.17 1.07
CA GLY A 253 -19.92 -4.14 1.60
C GLY A 253 -19.79 -4.76 2.98
N ALA A 254 -18.63 -4.57 3.57
CA ALA A 254 -18.36 -4.94 4.95
C ALA A 254 -17.33 -4.01 5.58
N ILE A 255 -17.39 -3.85 6.90
CA ILE A 255 -16.31 -3.25 7.69
C ILE A 255 -15.66 -4.38 8.47
N THR A 256 -14.35 -4.56 8.37
CA THR A 256 -13.61 -5.61 9.07
C THR A 256 -12.46 -5.04 9.87
N GLN A 257 -12.19 -5.62 11.03
CA GLN A 257 -10.99 -5.37 11.83
C GLN A 257 -9.80 -6.18 11.28
N THR A 258 -8.61 -5.91 11.82
CA THR A 258 -7.35 -6.56 11.39
C THR A 258 -7.32 -8.06 11.69
N ASP A 259 -8.06 -8.49 12.71
CA ASP A 259 -8.26 -9.89 13.10
C ASP A 259 -9.39 -10.59 12.29
N ALA A 260 -9.89 -9.95 11.23
CA ALA A 260 -11.02 -10.36 10.41
C ALA A 260 -12.40 -10.35 11.10
N THR A 261 -12.52 -9.77 12.30
CA THR A 261 -13.82 -9.54 12.94
C THR A 261 -14.67 -8.58 12.10
N THR A 262 -15.89 -8.97 11.73
CA THR A 262 -16.80 -8.15 10.92
C THR A 262 -17.65 -7.25 11.82
N ILE A 263 -17.75 -5.97 11.47
CA ILE A 263 -18.61 -4.99 12.11
C ILE A 263 -19.89 -4.82 11.29
N ASP A 264 -21.01 -4.98 11.97
CA ASP A 264 -22.34 -4.71 11.41
C ASP A 264 -22.48 -3.25 10.95
N ALA A 265 -22.76 -3.05 9.67
CA ALA A 265 -23.02 -1.75 9.07
C ALA A 265 -24.20 -1.81 8.08
N ARG A 266 -24.87 -0.68 7.86
CA ARG A 266 -25.84 -0.49 6.78
C ARG A 266 -25.16 0.22 5.61
N PHE A 267 -25.59 -0.12 4.39
CA PHE A 267 -25.11 0.45 3.14
C PHE A 267 -26.33 1.02 2.42
N ASP A 268 -26.53 2.33 2.60
CA ASP A 268 -27.66 3.05 2.02
C ASP A 268 -27.19 3.83 0.78
N VAL A 269 -28.08 3.99 -0.20
CA VAL A 269 -27.79 4.68 -1.45
C VAL A 269 -28.65 5.94 -1.55
N GLU A 270 -27.99 7.09 -1.69
CA GLU A 270 -28.63 8.39 -1.91
C GLU A 270 -28.05 9.08 -3.15
N GLY A 271 -28.79 9.01 -4.27
CA GLY A 271 -28.36 9.57 -5.56
C GLY A 271 -27.08 8.91 -6.07
N LYS A 272 -25.95 9.64 -6.02
CA LYS A 272 -24.61 9.14 -6.40
C LYS A 272 -23.76 8.67 -5.22
N THR A 273 -24.31 8.69 -4.01
CA THR A 273 -23.53 8.47 -2.78
C THR A 273 -23.92 7.16 -2.13
N VAL A 274 -22.93 6.37 -1.71
CA VAL A 274 -23.09 5.27 -0.77
C VAL A 274 -22.78 5.79 0.63
N ILE A 275 -23.74 5.64 1.55
CA ILE A 275 -23.61 6.01 2.95
C ILE A 275 -23.48 4.73 3.76
N VAL A 276 -22.33 4.54 4.40
CA VAL A 276 -22.03 3.38 5.23
C VAL A 276 -22.15 3.76 6.69
N THR A 277 -23.13 3.19 7.39
CA THR A 277 -23.43 3.53 8.79
C THR A 277 -23.17 2.32 9.70
N PRO A 278 -22.10 2.31 10.52
CA PRO A 278 -21.88 1.29 11.54
C PRO A 278 -23.07 1.24 12.51
N LYS A 279 -23.60 0.05 12.83
CA LYS A 279 -24.71 -0.08 13.79
C LYS A 279 -24.31 0.21 15.24
N LYS A 280 -23.01 0.10 15.54
CA LYS A 280 -22.40 0.43 16.83
C LYS A 280 -21.17 1.30 16.58
N PRO A 281 -20.80 2.19 17.51
CA PRO A 281 -19.56 2.94 17.43
C PRO A 281 -18.37 2.01 17.20
N LEU A 282 -17.46 2.39 16.30
CA LEU A 282 -16.26 1.60 16.02
C LEU A 282 -15.34 1.61 17.25
N PRO A 283 -14.94 0.43 17.77
CA PRO A 283 -13.88 0.34 18.78
C PRO A 283 -12.64 1.13 18.37
N ARG A 284 -12.05 1.83 19.33
CA ARG A 284 -10.91 2.72 19.09
C ARG A 284 -9.57 2.00 19.26
N ASN A 285 -8.47 2.70 18.98
CA ASN A 285 -7.12 2.12 18.89
C ASN A 285 -7.07 0.88 17.97
N THR A 286 -7.89 0.88 16.91
CA THR A 286 -8.15 -0.29 16.08
C THR A 286 -8.07 0.10 14.61
N THR A 287 -7.48 -0.79 13.82
CA THR A 287 -7.38 -0.65 12.36
C THR A 287 -8.51 -1.43 11.68
N TYR A 288 -9.19 -0.75 10.76
CA TYR A 288 -10.32 -1.27 10.00
C TYR A 288 -10.02 -1.28 8.50
N THR A 289 -10.73 -2.14 7.78
CA THR A 289 -10.87 -2.09 6.33
C THR A 289 -12.36 -2.06 5.99
N LEU A 290 -12.83 -0.95 5.41
CA LEU A 290 -14.16 -0.85 4.83
C LEU A 290 -14.05 -1.26 3.36
N THR A 291 -14.74 -2.33 2.98
CA THR A 291 -14.73 -2.85 1.61
C THR A 291 -16.10 -2.68 0.98
N LEU A 292 -16.19 -1.84 -0.06
CA LEU A 292 -17.35 -1.84 -0.97
C LEU A 292 -17.16 -3.00 -1.95
N ARG A 293 -17.98 -4.04 -1.82
CA ARG A 293 -17.88 -5.28 -2.61
C ARG A 293 -18.64 -5.18 -3.93
N GLN A 294 -19.81 -4.57 -3.90
CA GLN A 294 -20.68 -4.36 -5.06
C GLN A 294 -21.30 -2.97 -4.97
N VAL A 295 -21.31 -2.24 -6.08
CA VAL A 295 -22.05 -0.99 -6.24
C VAL A 295 -22.62 -1.02 -7.65
N THR A 296 -23.93 -0.82 -7.76
CA THR A 296 -24.67 -0.91 -9.02
C THR A 296 -25.34 0.42 -9.33
N GLY A 297 -25.12 0.92 -10.55
CA GLY A 297 -25.78 2.11 -11.08
C GLY A 297 -27.20 1.81 -11.57
N LYS A 298 -28.10 2.80 -11.58
CA LYS A 298 -29.46 2.65 -12.14
C LYS A 298 -29.45 2.28 -13.63
N ASP A 299 -28.40 2.69 -14.34
CA ASP A 299 -28.11 2.30 -15.72
C ASP A 299 -27.73 0.82 -15.88
N GLY A 300 -27.41 0.13 -14.78
CA GLY A 300 -26.96 -1.25 -14.74
C GLY A 300 -25.43 -1.39 -14.85
N ALA A 301 -24.66 -0.32 -14.72
CA ALA A 301 -23.22 -0.41 -14.55
C ALA A 301 -22.87 -0.95 -13.16
N SER A 302 -21.73 -1.63 -13.03
CA SER A 302 -21.25 -2.16 -11.75
C SER A 302 -19.79 -1.80 -11.50
N LEU A 303 -19.32 -1.98 -10.27
CA LEU A 303 -17.90 -1.92 -9.96
C LEU A 303 -17.09 -2.93 -10.79
N ALA A 304 -15.89 -2.54 -11.21
CA ALA A 304 -14.94 -3.44 -11.85
C ALA A 304 -14.24 -4.36 -10.82
N ALA A 305 -13.97 -3.84 -9.63
CA ALA A 305 -13.39 -4.58 -8.51
C ALA A 305 -13.90 -3.99 -7.19
N SER A 306 -13.78 -4.76 -6.11
CA SER A 306 -14.08 -4.25 -4.77
C SER A 306 -13.12 -3.11 -4.40
N ILE A 307 -13.61 -2.16 -3.60
CA ILE A 307 -12.83 -1.01 -3.14
C ILE A 307 -12.56 -1.17 -1.64
N PRO A 308 -11.38 -1.68 -1.25
CA PRO A 308 -10.95 -1.70 0.14
C PRO A 308 -10.41 -0.32 0.54
N THR A 309 -10.89 0.21 1.67
CA THR A 309 -10.42 1.45 2.28
C THR A 309 -9.96 1.15 3.70
N LYS A 310 -8.66 1.10 3.91
CA LYS A 310 -8.05 0.85 5.22
C LYS A 310 -7.90 2.15 6.00
N PHE A 311 -8.23 2.15 7.28
CA PHE A 311 -8.08 3.33 8.16
C PHE A 311 -7.94 2.92 9.63
N VAL A 312 -7.46 3.83 10.46
CA VAL A 312 -7.29 3.64 11.90
C VAL A 312 -8.25 4.54 12.65
N VAL A 313 -8.91 4.05 13.69
CA VAL A 313 -9.64 4.91 14.63
C VAL A 313 -8.75 5.16 15.85
N SER A 314 -8.40 6.43 16.09
CA SER A 314 -7.47 6.83 17.16
C SER A 314 -7.96 6.42 18.55
N GLY A 315 -7.04 5.89 19.36
CA GLY A 315 -7.24 5.52 20.76
C GLY A 315 -6.97 6.63 21.77
N GLY A 316 -7.11 7.90 21.38
CA GLY A 316 -6.72 9.05 22.20
C GLY A 316 -5.29 9.54 21.90
N PRO A 317 -4.86 10.65 22.54
CA PRO A 317 -3.62 11.34 22.20
C PRO A 317 -2.38 10.46 22.34
N LYS A 318 -1.52 10.46 21.33
CA LYS A 318 -0.21 9.79 21.37
C LYS A 318 0.90 10.78 21.10
N VAL A 319 2.02 10.63 21.81
CA VAL A 319 3.21 11.46 21.58
C VAL A 319 3.76 11.15 20.19
N SER A 320 3.82 12.16 19.33
CA SER A 320 4.32 12.09 17.96
C SER A 320 5.73 12.65 17.81
N GLY A 321 6.22 13.43 18.79
CA GLY A 321 7.58 13.97 18.75
C GLY A 321 8.02 14.71 20.01
N ILE A 322 9.33 14.93 20.11
CA ILE A 322 10.00 15.70 21.16
C ILE A 322 11.07 16.62 20.55
N SER A 323 11.23 17.83 21.08
CA SER A 323 12.11 18.85 20.49
C SER A 323 13.61 18.71 20.81
N VAL A 324 14.01 17.64 21.49
CA VAL A 324 15.42 17.41 21.88
C VAL A 324 15.83 15.97 21.59
N GLY A 325 17.11 15.77 21.35
CA GLY A 325 17.73 14.44 21.32
C GLY A 325 18.01 13.91 22.73
N PRO A 326 18.46 12.64 22.84
CA PRO A 326 18.71 11.98 24.14
C PRO A 326 19.94 12.54 24.89
N THR A 327 20.75 13.39 24.26
CA THR A 327 21.96 14.00 24.82
C THR A 327 22.01 15.47 24.45
N LEU A 328 23.00 16.21 24.99
CA LEU A 328 23.21 17.64 24.71
C LEU A 328 22.03 18.54 25.12
N VAL A 329 21.19 18.09 26.04
CA VAL A 329 20.06 18.89 26.52
C VAL A 329 20.60 20.03 27.39
N ALA A 330 20.21 21.27 27.09
CA ALA A 330 20.65 22.42 27.89
C ALA A 330 20.17 22.31 29.35
N GLN A 331 20.95 22.87 30.28
CA GLN A 331 20.64 22.81 31.73
C GLN A 331 19.33 23.51 32.11
N ASN A 332 18.84 24.42 31.26
CA ASN A 332 17.59 25.16 31.40
C ASN A 332 16.65 24.93 30.19
N ALA A 333 16.73 23.75 29.57
CA ALA A 333 16.01 23.46 28.33
C ALA A 333 14.49 23.58 28.51
N ARG A 334 13.84 24.21 27.53
CA ARG A 334 12.40 24.12 27.31
C ARG A 334 12.12 23.09 26.23
N ILE A 335 11.66 21.92 26.63
CA ILE A 335 11.44 20.75 25.78
C ILE A 335 9.96 20.72 25.36
N ILE A 336 9.68 20.69 24.06
CA ILE A 336 8.34 20.54 23.53
C ILE A 336 8.06 19.08 23.26
N VAL A 337 6.99 18.55 23.85
CA VAL A 337 6.44 17.23 23.54
C VAL A 337 5.14 17.44 22.75
N THR A 338 5.08 16.86 21.56
CA THR A 338 3.98 17.03 20.61
C THR A 338 3.15 15.76 20.54
N PHE A 339 1.83 15.93 20.44
CA PHE A 339 0.86 14.86 20.30
C PHE A 339 0.28 14.84 18.87
N ASP A 340 -0.21 13.67 18.47
CA ASP A 340 -0.84 13.43 17.16
C ASP A 340 -2.22 14.12 17.00
N GLN A 341 -2.80 14.61 18.09
CA GLN A 341 -4.08 15.32 18.10
C GLN A 341 -4.11 16.40 19.20
N ALA A 342 -5.12 17.28 19.12
CA ALA A 342 -5.36 18.28 20.15
C ALA A 342 -5.65 17.62 21.51
N LEU A 343 -5.15 18.23 22.58
CA LEU A 343 -5.42 17.87 23.97
C LEU A 343 -6.56 18.75 24.50
N LYS A 344 -7.34 18.24 25.44
CA LYS A 344 -8.43 19.01 26.06
C LYS A 344 -7.89 20.28 26.75
N PRO A 345 -8.44 21.49 26.47
CA PRO A 345 -7.82 22.77 26.83
C PRO A 345 -7.59 22.96 28.34
N ASP A 346 -8.53 22.52 29.18
CA ASP A 346 -8.51 22.76 30.64
C ASP A 346 -7.93 21.61 31.46
N VAL A 347 -7.09 20.76 30.85
CA VAL A 347 -6.43 19.66 31.56
C VAL A 347 -5.11 20.13 32.16
N ASP A 348 -4.98 19.94 33.47
CA ASP A 348 -3.70 20.05 34.17
C ASP A 348 -2.80 18.86 33.79
N MET A 349 -1.88 19.12 32.86
CA MET A 349 -0.94 18.12 32.35
C MET A 349 0.07 17.65 33.39
N ALA A 350 0.30 18.39 34.48
CA ALA A 350 1.21 17.96 35.55
C ALA A 350 0.72 16.69 36.26
N LYS A 351 -0.57 16.33 36.14
CA LYS A 351 -1.13 15.08 36.67
C LYS A 351 -0.67 13.83 35.92
N PHE A 352 -0.31 13.99 34.65
CA PHE A 352 0.06 12.88 33.76
C PHE A 352 1.57 12.80 33.51
N VAL A 353 2.29 13.90 33.70
CA VAL A 353 3.70 13.98 33.35
C VAL A 353 4.57 13.87 34.60
N ARG A 354 5.52 12.93 34.61
CA ARG A 354 6.57 12.85 35.63
C ARG A 354 7.92 13.23 35.04
N ILE A 355 8.66 14.04 35.78
CA ILE A 355 10.05 14.41 35.48
C ILE A 355 10.91 13.86 36.62
N THR A 356 11.92 13.06 36.30
CA THR A 356 12.84 12.51 37.31
C THR A 356 14.29 12.77 36.90
N GLY A 357 15.21 12.80 37.88
CA GLY A 357 16.63 13.10 37.67
C GLY A 357 16.99 14.59 37.59
N VAL A 358 16.04 15.46 37.22
CA VAL A 358 16.18 16.93 37.23
C VAL A 358 14.92 17.59 37.78
N VAL A 359 15.03 18.86 38.17
CA VAL A 359 13.87 19.67 38.59
C VAL A 359 13.30 20.40 37.38
N GLY A 360 12.00 20.26 37.15
CA GLY A 360 11.31 20.92 36.04
C GLY A 360 9.82 21.07 36.27
N SER A 361 9.17 21.79 35.37
CA SER A 361 7.73 22.05 35.38
C SER A 361 7.12 21.73 34.02
N VAL A 362 5.81 21.48 34.02
CA VAL A 362 5.05 21.21 32.80
C VAL A 362 4.02 22.30 32.59
N SER A 363 3.88 22.75 31.34
CA SER A 363 2.90 23.74 30.94
C SER A 363 2.35 23.42 29.56
N ARG A 364 1.19 23.95 29.21
CA ARG A 364 0.66 23.86 27.85
C ARG A 364 1.50 24.74 26.92
N ALA A 365 1.89 24.21 25.76
CA ALA A 365 2.62 24.95 24.74
C ALA A 365 1.72 25.34 23.56
N SER A 366 0.79 24.47 23.18
CA SER A 366 -0.25 24.73 22.18
C SER A 366 -1.43 23.77 22.39
N ASP A 367 -2.35 23.69 21.43
CA ASP A 367 -3.49 22.77 21.49
C ASP A 367 -3.05 21.31 21.52
N ASN A 368 -2.00 20.92 20.79
CA ASN A 368 -1.48 19.55 20.70
C ASN A 368 -0.07 19.37 21.28
N SER A 369 0.42 20.28 22.13
CA SER A 369 1.75 20.15 22.70
C SER A 369 1.88 20.72 24.11
N ILE A 370 2.81 20.15 24.86
CA ILE A 370 3.22 20.59 26.19
C ILE A 370 4.68 21.03 26.17
N ALA A 371 5.03 21.94 27.07
CA ALA A 371 6.39 22.33 27.36
C ALA A 371 6.82 21.77 28.72
N VAL A 372 7.85 20.93 28.71
CA VAL A 372 8.60 20.50 29.89
C VAL A 372 9.80 21.44 30.03
N THR A 373 9.80 22.27 31.07
CA THR A 373 10.87 23.24 31.31
C THR A 373 11.76 22.76 32.44
N ILE A 374 13.03 22.51 32.13
CA ILE A 374 14.05 22.19 33.12
C ILE A 374 14.47 23.48 33.81
N THR A 375 14.39 23.52 35.13
CA THR A 375 14.67 24.71 35.95
C THR A 375 16.02 24.64 36.64
N THR A 376 16.42 23.45 37.08
CA THR A 376 17.73 23.21 37.69
C THR A 376 18.23 21.83 37.30
N ALA A 377 19.39 21.81 36.64
CA ALA A 377 20.06 20.59 36.24
C ALA A 377 21.57 20.74 36.40
N THR A 378 22.19 19.77 37.07
CA THR A 378 23.64 19.64 37.07
C THR A 378 24.13 19.14 35.72
N GLN A 379 25.36 19.52 35.37
CA GLN A 379 26.00 19.07 34.14
C GLN A 379 26.03 17.53 34.10
N CYS A 380 25.76 16.96 32.93
CA CYS A 380 25.69 15.52 32.70
C CYS A 380 24.60 14.75 33.48
N ALA A 381 23.68 15.41 34.19
CA ALA A 381 22.58 14.74 34.86
C ALA A 381 21.73 13.93 33.86
N ALA A 382 21.45 12.67 34.21
CA ALA A 382 20.44 11.88 33.51
C ALA A 382 19.05 12.32 33.99
N PHE A 383 18.10 12.36 33.07
CA PHE A 383 16.71 12.64 33.40
C PHE A 383 15.76 11.77 32.60
N ASN A 384 14.55 11.67 33.10
CA ASN A 384 13.46 11.02 32.40
C ASN A 384 12.23 11.92 32.39
N ILE A 385 11.54 11.93 31.25
CA ILE A 385 10.18 12.44 31.11
C ILE A 385 9.28 11.23 30.85
N SER A 386 8.26 11.03 31.66
CA SER A 386 7.22 10.05 31.37
C SER A 386 5.86 10.72 31.33
N ILE A 387 4.98 10.21 30.48
CA ILE A 387 3.59 10.64 30.33
C ILE A 387 2.74 9.39 30.52
N ASP A 388 1.91 9.39 31.56
CA ASP A 388 1.02 8.29 31.89
C ASP A 388 -0.13 8.19 30.86
N GLU A 389 -0.82 7.05 30.87
CA GLU A 389 -2.14 6.91 30.24
C GLU A 389 -3.16 7.87 30.84
N GLY A 390 -4.29 8.08 30.17
CA GLY A 390 -5.39 8.90 30.69
C GLY A 390 -5.38 10.36 30.21
N VAL A 391 -4.46 10.78 29.34
CA VAL A 391 -4.40 12.15 28.80
C VAL A 391 -5.63 12.43 27.92
N PRO A 392 -6.53 13.36 28.26
CA PRO A 392 -7.76 13.56 27.52
C PRO A 392 -7.57 14.25 26.17
N SER A 393 -8.23 13.71 25.13
CA SER A 393 -8.31 14.32 23.81
C SER A 393 -9.13 15.61 23.83
N GLY A 394 -8.72 16.58 23.01
CA GLY A 394 -9.50 17.78 22.72
C GLY A 394 -10.52 17.58 21.59
N SER A 395 -10.42 16.48 20.85
CA SER A 395 -11.25 16.21 19.67
C SER A 395 -12.42 15.27 19.96
N ASN A 396 -12.43 14.60 21.11
CA ASN A 396 -13.39 13.55 21.49
C ASN A 396 -13.30 13.24 23.00
N ASP A 397 -14.09 12.27 23.48
CA ASP A 397 -14.09 11.85 24.90
C ASP A 397 -13.04 10.79 25.27
N GLU A 398 -12.09 10.47 24.39
CA GLU A 398 -11.06 9.48 24.68
C GLU A 398 -9.89 10.05 25.47
N VAL A 399 -9.12 9.13 26.03
CA VAL A 399 -7.89 9.39 26.74
C VAL A 399 -6.75 8.57 26.15
N SER A 400 -5.49 9.01 26.31
CA SER A 400 -4.33 8.23 25.87
C SER A 400 -4.35 6.84 26.49
N ALA A 401 -4.23 5.79 25.68
CA ALA A 401 -4.23 4.40 26.14
C ALA A 401 -2.84 3.90 26.54
N ASP A 402 -1.79 4.43 25.92
CA ASP A 402 -0.42 3.94 26.08
C ASP A 402 0.41 4.98 26.84
N PRO A 403 1.19 4.57 27.87
CA PRO A 403 2.16 5.46 28.49
C PRO A 403 3.33 5.72 27.54
N TRP A 404 4.02 6.85 27.73
CA TRP A 404 5.18 7.24 26.95
C TRP A 404 6.35 7.63 27.86
N LYS A 405 7.58 7.37 27.40
CA LYS A 405 8.81 7.63 28.16
C LYS A 405 9.92 8.16 27.24
N PHE A 406 10.67 9.14 27.73
CA PHE A 406 11.89 9.64 27.12
C PHE A 406 13.02 9.75 28.14
N ASP A 407 14.13 9.09 27.86
CA ASP A 407 15.35 9.17 28.64
C ASP A 407 16.32 10.16 27.97
N GLY A 408 16.75 11.16 28.73
CA GLY A 408 17.60 12.23 28.24
C GLY A 408 18.79 12.49 29.18
N ARG A 409 19.77 13.21 28.67
CA ARG A 409 20.93 13.65 29.43
C ARG A 409 21.26 15.10 29.15
N ILE A 410 21.48 15.83 30.24
CA ILE A 410 21.97 17.21 30.21
C ILE A 410 23.37 17.24 29.61
N ILE A 411 23.70 18.30 28.88
CA ILE A 411 25.04 18.51 28.33
C ILE A 411 26.12 18.18 29.38
N CYS A 412 27.11 17.36 29.00
CA CYS A 412 28.10 16.81 29.94
C CYS A 412 29.39 17.62 30.02
N GLY A 413 29.63 18.50 29.05
CA GLY A 413 30.83 19.34 28.98
C GLY A 413 30.50 20.83 28.84
N SER A 414 31.39 21.68 29.33
CA SER A 414 31.41 23.12 29.05
C SER A 414 32.49 23.45 28.02
N SER A 415 32.43 24.63 27.41
CA SER A 415 33.49 25.13 26.54
C SER A 415 33.90 26.55 26.91
N SER A 416 35.16 26.89 26.61
CA SER A 416 35.72 28.22 26.81
C SER A 416 36.74 28.56 25.72
N VAL A 417 36.87 29.83 25.39
CA VAL A 417 37.91 30.32 24.47
C VAL A 417 39.17 30.59 25.30
N ILE A 418 40.27 29.91 24.96
CA ILE A 418 41.55 30.03 25.68
C ILE A 418 42.49 31.06 25.04
N GLY A 419 42.17 31.49 23.82
CA GLY A 419 42.95 32.44 23.05
C GLY A 419 42.45 32.55 21.62
N TYR A 420 43.17 33.30 20.80
CA TYR A 420 42.87 33.48 19.38
C TYR A 420 44.14 33.28 18.56
N SER A 421 44.00 32.73 17.36
CA SER A 421 45.08 32.67 16.39
C SER A 421 45.49 34.05 15.88
N VAL A 422 46.57 34.10 15.09
CA VAL A 422 47.04 35.33 14.43
C VAL A 422 45.93 36.01 13.61
N ARG A 423 45.06 35.25 12.93
CA ARG A 423 43.89 35.80 12.19
C ARG A 423 42.61 35.91 13.03
N GLY A 424 42.70 35.79 14.35
CA GLY A 424 41.57 36.01 15.25
C GLY A 424 40.57 34.84 15.33
N ARG A 425 40.94 33.62 14.91
CA ARG A 425 40.07 32.44 15.10
C ARG A 425 40.18 31.95 16.54
N ALA A 426 39.04 31.69 17.18
CA ALA A 426 39.01 31.22 18.55
C ALA A 426 39.65 29.84 18.69
N ILE A 427 40.49 29.69 19.71
CA ILE A 427 41.02 28.41 20.19
C ILE A 427 40.14 27.98 21.35
N VAL A 428 39.45 26.85 21.22
CA VAL A 428 38.38 26.44 22.14
C VAL A 428 38.79 25.20 22.93
N ALA A 429 38.70 25.28 24.25
CA ALA A 429 38.83 24.15 25.16
C ALA A 429 37.45 23.65 25.59
N TYR A 430 37.30 22.33 25.68
CA TYR A 430 36.11 21.65 26.20
C TYR A 430 36.48 20.93 27.50
N THR A 431 35.66 21.09 28.54
CA THR A 431 35.92 20.53 29.88
C THR A 431 34.80 19.58 30.29
N PHE A 432 35.17 18.39 30.75
CA PHE A 432 34.27 17.36 31.27
C PHE A 432 34.72 16.90 32.65
N GLY A 433 33.78 16.61 33.55
CA GLY A 433 34.09 16.31 34.95
C GLY A 433 34.39 17.57 35.76
N SER A 434 34.65 17.36 37.06
CA SER A 434 34.88 18.45 38.02
C SER A 434 35.88 18.07 39.12
N GLY A 435 36.64 17.00 38.90
CA GLY A 435 37.59 16.50 39.88
C GLY A 435 38.95 17.18 39.82
N GLY A 436 39.78 16.96 40.85
CA GLY A 436 41.05 17.67 41.02
C GLY A 436 42.17 17.21 40.07
N SER A 437 42.10 15.99 39.51
CA SER A 437 43.13 15.46 38.62
C SER A 437 42.75 15.69 37.16
N THR A 438 43.50 16.54 36.45
CA THR A 438 43.19 16.95 35.07
C THR A 438 44.04 16.20 34.05
N THR A 439 43.42 15.67 33.00
CA THR A 439 44.10 15.21 31.78
C THR A 439 43.79 16.17 30.64
N LEU A 440 44.84 16.70 30.00
CA LEU A 440 44.74 17.62 28.87
C LEU A 440 44.99 16.84 27.56
N PHE A 441 44.09 17.00 26.60
CA PHE A 441 44.21 16.47 25.25
C PHE A 441 44.30 17.61 24.25
N THR A 442 45.26 17.55 23.33
CA THR A 442 45.42 18.56 22.28
C THR A 442 45.45 17.91 20.89
N GLY A 443 45.02 18.66 19.88
CA GLY A 443 45.07 18.22 18.49
C GLY A 443 45.15 19.39 17.52
N GLY A 444 45.51 19.10 16.27
CA GLY A 444 45.56 20.10 15.21
C GLY A 444 46.64 21.16 15.43
N MET A 445 47.76 20.79 16.07
CA MET A 445 48.91 21.69 16.24
C MET A 445 49.60 21.97 14.91
N HIS A 446 49.70 20.95 14.07
CA HIS A 446 50.03 21.10 12.67
C HIS A 446 48.78 21.15 11.81
N GLY A 447 48.60 22.23 11.04
CA GLY A 447 47.42 22.41 10.20
C GLY A 447 47.32 21.48 9.00
N SER A 448 48.43 20.85 8.61
CA SER A 448 48.46 19.78 7.59
C SER A 448 48.02 18.42 8.15
N GLU A 449 47.69 18.32 9.44
CA GLU A 449 47.33 17.08 10.16
C GLU A 449 45.90 17.14 10.73
N PRO A 450 44.85 17.38 9.91
CA PRO A 450 43.48 17.54 10.39
C PRO A 450 42.89 16.30 11.08
N SER A 451 43.51 15.12 10.98
CA SER A 451 43.08 13.90 11.67
C SER A 451 43.18 14.01 13.20
N GLY A 452 44.19 14.70 13.73
CA GLY A 452 44.32 14.98 15.16
C GLY A 452 43.14 15.81 15.65
N MET A 453 42.81 16.88 14.93
CA MET A 453 41.64 17.71 15.23
C MET A 453 40.34 16.92 15.17
N SER A 454 40.13 16.19 14.08
CA SER A 454 38.89 15.45 13.85
C SER A 454 38.66 14.36 14.90
N THR A 455 39.74 13.68 15.32
CA THR A 455 39.70 12.67 16.38
C THR A 455 39.37 13.29 17.75
N MET A 456 39.97 14.45 18.08
CA MET A 456 39.66 15.15 19.33
C MET A 456 38.25 15.75 19.35
N GLN A 457 37.73 16.25 18.22
CA GLN A 457 36.33 16.67 18.09
C GLN A 457 35.36 15.50 18.30
N ALA A 458 35.72 14.32 17.78
CA ALA A 458 34.95 13.11 18.01
C ALA A 458 35.02 12.63 19.48
N TRP A 459 36.15 12.85 20.15
CA TRP A 459 36.28 12.59 21.60
C TRP A 459 35.40 13.52 22.43
N VAL A 460 35.35 14.82 22.09
CA VAL A 460 34.40 15.78 22.69
C VAL A 460 32.96 15.29 22.49
N SER A 461 32.59 14.88 21.28
CA SER A 461 31.25 14.37 20.98
C SER A 461 30.91 13.10 21.77
N TYR A 462 31.88 12.19 21.91
CA TYR A 462 31.72 10.99 22.72
C TYR A 462 31.47 11.32 24.19
N LEU A 463 32.28 12.19 24.79
CA LEU A 463 32.12 12.59 26.20
C LEU A 463 30.88 13.45 26.43
N GLN A 464 30.36 14.15 25.43
CA GLN A 464 29.06 14.81 25.55
C GLN A 464 27.92 13.79 25.72
N ALA A 465 28.01 12.62 25.08
CA ALA A 465 27.05 11.54 25.25
C ALA A 465 27.34 10.63 26.46
N ASN A 466 28.63 10.51 26.84
CA ASN A 466 29.12 9.52 27.79
C ASN A 466 29.89 10.12 28.98
N GLY A 467 29.70 11.40 29.28
CA GLY A 467 30.49 12.11 30.29
C GLY A 467 30.37 11.53 31.71
N TYR A 468 29.32 10.76 31.98
CA TYR A 468 29.16 9.98 33.20
C TYR A 468 30.22 8.87 33.39
N LYS A 469 31.02 8.59 32.36
CA LYS A 469 32.19 7.70 32.43
C LYS A 469 33.45 8.41 32.94
N VAL A 470 33.47 9.74 33.01
CA VAL A 470 34.56 10.48 33.64
C VAL A 470 34.44 10.28 35.15
N PRO A 471 35.46 9.71 35.83
CA PRO A 471 35.39 9.50 37.27
C PRO A 471 35.26 10.83 38.04
N ALA A 472 34.64 10.79 39.23
CA ALA A 472 34.30 12.00 39.99
C ALA A 472 35.52 12.82 40.43
N ASP A 473 36.67 12.19 40.60
CA ASP A 473 37.96 12.81 40.97
C ASP A 473 38.77 13.31 39.76
N LYS A 474 38.24 13.16 38.55
CA LYS A 474 38.90 13.51 37.29
C LYS A 474 38.26 14.69 36.57
N THR A 475 39.08 15.40 35.81
CA THR A 475 38.68 16.41 34.84
C THR A 475 39.38 16.13 33.51
N VAL A 476 38.64 16.22 32.41
CA VAL A 476 39.16 16.06 31.06
C VAL A 476 39.04 17.39 30.34
N VAL A 477 40.17 17.92 29.87
CA VAL A 477 40.18 19.11 29.03
C VAL A 477 40.66 18.73 27.64
N ILE A 478 39.93 19.14 26.60
CA ILE A 478 40.25 18.84 25.21
C ILE A 478 40.33 20.15 24.44
N VAL A 479 41.45 20.39 23.76
CA VAL A 479 41.63 21.48 22.78
C VAL A 479 41.78 20.85 21.40
N PRO A 480 40.68 20.67 20.64
CA PRO A 480 40.76 19.90 19.40
C PRO A 480 41.57 20.59 18.30
N ASN A 481 41.68 21.92 18.32
CA ASN A 481 42.36 22.68 17.28
C ASN A 481 43.17 23.81 17.90
N THR A 482 44.48 23.59 18.02
CA THR A 482 45.41 24.58 18.58
C THR A 482 45.95 25.54 17.53
N ASN A 483 45.94 25.17 16.24
CA ASN A 483 46.37 26.00 15.12
C ASN A 483 45.25 26.16 14.06
N PRO A 484 44.17 26.90 14.37
CA PRO A 484 43.03 27.01 13.47
C PRO A 484 43.34 27.76 12.18
N ASP A 485 44.38 28.59 12.15
CA ASP A 485 44.84 29.25 10.93
C ASP A 485 45.57 28.28 10.00
N GLY A 486 46.47 27.46 10.54
CA GLY A 486 47.14 26.40 9.79
C GLY A 486 46.15 25.41 9.18
N ILE A 487 45.18 24.93 9.98
CA ILE A 487 44.13 24.02 9.51
C ILE A 487 43.34 24.65 8.36
N ALA A 488 42.99 25.93 8.46
CA ALA A 488 42.21 26.63 7.43
C ALA A 488 42.93 26.74 6.08
N VAL A 489 44.26 26.67 6.07
CA VAL A 489 45.07 26.75 4.84
C VAL A 489 45.82 25.45 4.51
N GLY A 490 45.63 24.38 5.30
CA GLY A 490 46.32 23.10 5.14
C GLY A 490 47.84 23.16 5.35
N SER A 491 48.34 24.16 6.09
CA SER A 491 49.77 24.35 6.36
C SER A 491 50.18 23.64 7.64
N ARG A 492 51.33 22.96 7.65
CA ARG A 492 51.94 22.43 8.90
C ARG A 492 52.09 23.54 9.94
N ASN A 493 52.58 24.68 9.50
CA ASN A 493 52.87 25.83 10.35
C ASN A 493 51.63 26.72 10.51
N ASN A 494 51.66 27.63 11.49
CA ASN A 494 50.66 28.69 11.58
C ASN A 494 50.81 29.70 10.43
N ILE A 495 50.01 30.77 10.42
CA ILE A 495 50.01 31.74 9.31
C ILE A 495 51.29 32.59 9.22
N ASN A 496 52.06 32.69 10.31
CA ASN A 496 53.36 33.36 10.30
C ASN A 496 54.48 32.41 9.81
N ASN A 497 54.12 31.21 9.34
CA ASN A 497 55.05 30.15 8.98
C ASN A 497 55.92 29.65 10.14
N VAL A 498 55.41 29.79 11.38
CA VAL A 498 56.03 29.22 12.59
C VAL A 498 55.41 27.87 12.89
N ASN A 499 56.23 26.87 13.16
CA ASN A 499 55.76 25.60 13.67
C ASN A 499 55.42 25.77 15.16
N ILE A 500 54.14 25.64 15.51
CA ILE A 500 53.64 25.80 16.88
C ILE A 500 54.35 24.85 17.85
N ASP A 501 54.59 23.61 17.41
CA ASP A 501 55.28 22.59 18.19
C ASP A 501 56.81 22.74 18.19
N ARG A 502 57.34 23.86 17.68
CA ARG A 502 58.76 24.22 17.81
C ARG A 502 58.92 25.61 18.44
N ASN A 503 57.81 26.21 18.89
CA ASN A 503 57.76 27.56 19.44
C ASN A 503 57.75 27.58 20.96
N PHE A 504 57.70 26.46 21.68
CA PHE A 504 57.64 26.47 23.14
C PHE A 504 58.99 26.83 23.78
N PRO A 505 58.99 27.48 24.97
CA PRO A 505 60.21 27.86 25.69
C PRO A 505 60.87 26.68 26.41
N ALA A 506 61.06 25.58 25.70
CA ALA A 506 61.95 24.50 26.13
C ALA A 506 63.41 24.97 26.06
N SER A 507 64.26 24.39 26.91
CA SER A 507 65.69 24.73 27.03
C SER A 507 66.48 24.52 25.73
N ASN A 508 66.02 23.63 24.85
CA ASN A 508 66.61 23.37 23.54
C ASN A 508 66.06 24.25 22.41
N TRP A 509 65.13 25.18 22.68
CA TRP A 509 64.48 26.01 21.66
C TRP A 509 65.50 26.74 20.76
N ARG A 510 65.21 26.79 19.46
CA ARG A 510 66.00 27.51 18.45
C ARG A 510 65.08 28.31 17.52
N PRO A 511 65.51 29.48 17.02
CA PRO A 511 64.73 30.23 16.03
C PRO A 511 64.66 29.51 14.69
N ASP A 512 65.77 28.91 14.24
CA ASP A 512 65.85 28.12 13.02
C ASP A 512 65.72 26.64 13.38
N ILE A 513 64.90 25.90 12.63
CA ILE A 513 64.57 24.50 12.95
C ILE A 513 64.82 23.59 11.76
N ASP A 514 65.17 22.34 12.02
CA ASP A 514 65.16 21.31 11.01
C ASP A 514 63.74 20.79 10.78
N THR A 515 63.42 20.47 9.53
CA THR A 515 62.17 19.82 9.13
C THR A 515 62.46 18.66 8.19
N ALA A 516 61.47 17.81 7.93
CA ALA A 516 61.58 16.77 6.90
C ALA A 516 61.93 17.33 5.50
N SER A 517 61.72 18.63 5.24
CA SER A 517 62.06 19.31 3.98
C SER A 517 63.34 20.15 4.05
N GLY A 518 64.10 20.05 5.14
CA GLY A 518 65.33 20.82 5.39
C GLY A 518 65.15 21.95 6.40
N LEU A 519 66.18 22.79 6.52
CA LEU A 519 66.21 23.92 7.46
C LEU A 519 65.11 24.94 7.13
N LEU A 520 64.33 25.31 8.15
CA LEU A 520 63.34 26.37 8.10
C LEU A 520 63.81 27.55 8.96
N PRO A 521 64.33 28.62 8.34
CA PRO A 521 64.71 29.84 9.06
C PRO A 521 63.50 30.43 9.79
N THR A 522 63.69 30.86 11.04
CA THR A 522 62.63 31.42 11.92
C THR A 522 61.42 30.50 12.13
N GLY A 523 61.52 29.21 11.77
CA GLY A 523 60.44 28.25 11.91
C GLY A 523 60.08 27.94 13.37
N GLY A 524 61.00 28.19 14.31
CA GLY A 524 60.74 28.14 15.76
C GLY A 524 60.18 29.45 16.32
N GLY A 525 60.02 30.50 15.50
CA GLY A 525 59.53 31.82 15.89
C GLY A 525 60.63 32.86 16.14
N THR A 526 60.21 34.11 16.33
CA THR A 526 61.13 35.25 16.60
C THR A 526 61.73 35.21 18.00
N SER A 527 61.03 34.56 18.93
CA SER A 527 61.46 34.21 20.26
C SER A 527 60.68 32.98 20.72
N ALA A 528 61.17 32.27 21.72
CA ALA A 528 60.38 31.23 22.36
C ALA A 528 59.04 31.81 22.86
N GLY A 529 57.95 31.11 22.58
CA GLY A 529 56.58 31.50 22.87
C GLY A 529 56.12 32.76 22.13
N SER A 530 56.66 33.05 20.93
CA SER A 530 56.26 34.24 20.16
C SER A 530 54.80 34.19 19.71
N GLU A 531 54.32 33.01 19.31
CA GLU A 531 53.03 32.85 18.65
C GLU A 531 51.85 32.93 19.62
N PRO A 532 50.73 33.57 19.23
CA PRO A 532 49.56 33.67 20.08
C PRO A 532 48.93 32.31 20.39
N GLU A 533 49.00 31.34 19.46
CA GLU A 533 48.54 29.97 19.69
C GLU A 533 49.36 29.30 20.82
N THR A 534 50.68 29.41 20.77
CA THR A 534 51.60 28.88 21.79
C THR A 534 51.39 29.55 23.14
N LYS A 535 51.19 30.88 23.18
CA LYS A 535 50.88 31.61 24.42
C LYS A 535 49.57 31.14 25.06
N ALA A 536 48.55 30.85 24.25
CA ALA A 536 47.26 30.35 24.74
C ALA A 536 47.42 28.97 25.40
N LEU A 537 48.20 28.06 24.79
CA LEU A 537 48.51 26.75 25.36
C LEU A 537 49.36 26.86 26.64
N ILE A 538 50.38 27.71 26.65
CA ILE A 538 51.20 27.95 27.86
C ILE A 538 50.32 28.43 29.02
N ALA A 539 49.43 29.40 28.76
CA ALA A 539 48.53 29.93 29.76
C ALA A 539 47.56 28.87 30.28
N LEU A 540 46.91 28.12 29.37
CA LEU A 540 46.00 27.04 29.74
C LEU A 540 46.71 25.97 30.59
N THR A 541 47.88 25.51 30.15
CA THR A 541 48.61 24.42 30.82
C THR A 541 49.16 24.84 32.17
N THR A 542 49.61 26.09 32.29
CA THR A 542 50.03 26.67 33.57
C THR A 542 48.84 26.80 34.53
N GLN A 543 47.67 27.20 34.02
CA GLN A 543 46.44 27.31 34.81
C GLN A 543 45.94 25.93 35.28
N LEU A 544 45.90 24.95 34.37
CA LEU A 544 45.35 23.61 34.65
C LEU A 544 46.30 22.75 35.48
N ARG A 545 47.61 22.91 35.30
CA ARG A 545 48.66 21.97 35.80
C ARG A 545 48.23 20.50 35.64
N PRO A 546 47.98 20.04 34.40
CA PRO A 546 47.45 18.69 34.20
C PRO A 546 48.39 17.62 34.75
N ARG A 547 47.79 16.51 35.20
CA ARG A 547 48.49 15.29 35.60
C ARG A 547 49.14 14.58 34.40
N LEU A 548 48.54 14.75 33.22
CA LEU A 548 48.98 14.17 31.96
C LEU A 548 48.54 15.07 30.82
N GLU A 549 49.44 15.30 29.86
CA GLU A 549 49.09 15.82 28.55
C GLU A 549 49.21 14.74 27.47
N VAL A 550 48.29 14.77 26.51
CA VAL A 550 48.26 13.88 25.36
C VAL A 550 48.04 14.68 24.08
N SER A 551 49.07 14.82 23.26
CA SER A 551 49.02 15.52 21.98
C SER A 551 48.75 14.56 20.83
N PHE A 552 47.87 14.94 19.90
CA PHE A 552 47.55 14.15 18.70
C PHE A 552 48.09 14.80 17.43
N HIS A 553 48.99 14.08 16.76
CA HIS A 553 49.70 14.44 15.54
C HIS A 553 49.44 13.41 14.43
N ALA A 554 49.97 13.66 13.24
CA ALA A 554 50.04 12.67 12.17
C ALA A 554 51.24 12.91 11.21
N GLN A 555 51.86 11.89 10.60
CA GLN A 555 51.43 10.51 10.50
C GLN A 555 52.55 9.53 10.86
N GLY A 556 52.20 8.39 11.47
CA GLY A 556 53.18 7.33 11.76
C GLY A 556 52.66 6.06 12.42
N SER A 557 51.49 6.07 13.07
CA SER A 557 51.08 4.99 13.99
C SER A 557 52.15 4.74 15.07
N LEU A 558 52.63 5.84 15.68
CA LEU A 558 53.70 5.86 16.67
C LEU A 558 53.23 6.55 17.95
N VAL A 559 53.87 6.19 19.06
CA VAL A 559 53.71 6.88 20.35
C VAL A 559 55.06 7.36 20.86
N GLY A 560 55.15 8.65 21.14
CA GLY A 560 56.25 9.30 21.85
C GLY A 560 55.88 9.58 23.30
N ALA A 561 56.90 9.81 24.14
CA ALA A 561 56.72 10.22 25.53
C ALA A 561 57.92 11.07 25.95
N ASN A 562 57.68 12.10 26.76
CA ASN A 562 58.78 12.82 27.42
C ASN A 562 59.37 11.95 28.55
N GLN A 563 60.44 12.40 29.21
CA GLN A 563 61.15 11.62 30.24
C GLN A 563 60.69 11.95 31.69
N TYR A 564 59.47 12.49 31.86
CA TYR A 564 59.01 13.01 33.14
C TYR A 564 57.89 12.18 33.75
N GLY A 565 58.01 11.91 35.06
CA GLY A 565 57.04 11.09 35.80
C GLY A 565 56.88 9.69 35.20
N ASP A 566 55.63 9.30 34.95
CA ASP A 566 55.26 7.98 34.41
C ASP A 566 54.88 8.01 32.92
N SER A 567 55.25 9.07 32.19
CA SER A 567 54.98 9.26 30.76
C SER A 567 55.36 8.04 29.90
N ILE A 568 56.54 7.45 30.12
CA ILE A 568 57.03 6.27 29.37
C ILE A 568 56.11 5.06 29.60
N ALA A 569 55.69 4.83 30.84
CA ALA A 569 54.80 3.72 31.18
C ALA A 569 53.41 3.92 30.57
N ILE A 570 52.86 5.14 30.67
CA ILE A 570 51.58 5.52 30.07
C ILE A 570 51.64 5.38 28.54
N GLY A 571 52.66 5.95 27.90
CA GLY A 571 52.84 5.90 26.45
C GLY A 571 53.00 4.46 25.93
N THR A 572 53.77 3.63 26.62
CA THR A 572 53.92 2.20 26.28
C THR A 572 52.59 1.45 26.39
N ALA A 573 51.82 1.71 27.46
CA ALA A 573 50.51 1.11 27.65
C ALA A 573 49.50 1.59 26.57
N TYR A 574 49.55 2.87 26.22
CA TYR A 574 48.73 3.44 25.13
C TYR A 574 49.05 2.75 23.81
N ALA A 575 50.34 2.74 23.41
CA ALA A 575 50.81 2.12 22.17
C ALA A 575 50.35 0.67 22.04
N ARG A 576 50.50 -0.12 23.13
CA ARG A 576 50.03 -1.51 23.17
C ARG A 576 48.52 -1.63 22.99
N THR A 577 47.74 -0.72 23.58
CA THR A 577 46.28 -0.75 23.51
C THR A 577 45.78 -0.47 22.10
N VAL A 578 46.46 0.42 21.36
CA VAL A 578 46.04 0.85 20.01
C VAL A 578 46.79 0.12 18.89
N GLY A 579 47.80 -0.69 19.23
CA GLY A 579 48.61 -1.46 18.29
C GLY A 579 49.66 -0.64 17.55
N TYR A 580 50.19 0.42 18.16
CA TYR A 580 51.16 1.34 17.55
C TYR A 580 52.60 0.99 17.94
N GLY A 581 53.56 1.43 17.11
CA GLY A 581 54.97 1.43 17.46
C GLY A 581 55.30 2.53 18.47
N THR A 582 56.54 2.56 18.94
CA THR A 582 57.02 3.62 19.85
C THR A 582 58.24 4.32 19.25
N MET A 583 58.36 5.62 19.58
CA MET A 583 59.55 6.44 19.31
C MET A 583 60.12 7.03 20.61
N ILE A 584 59.80 6.40 21.74
CA ILE A 584 60.20 6.83 23.07
C ILE A 584 61.71 6.72 23.20
N GLY A 585 62.37 7.86 23.41
CA GLY A 585 63.83 7.94 23.57
C GLY A 585 64.64 7.97 22.27
N ASN A 586 63.99 7.90 21.10
CA ASN A 586 64.68 7.93 19.79
C ASN A 586 63.87 8.68 18.70
N ALA A 587 63.04 9.64 19.09
CA ALA A 587 62.18 10.39 18.15
C ALA A 587 62.95 11.03 16.99
N GLU A 588 64.10 11.68 17.24
CA GLU A 588 64.92 12.30 16.18
C GLU A 588 65.48 11.27 15.19
N GLU A 589 65.85 10.07 15.64
CA GLU A 589 66.32 8.98 14.77
C GLU A 589 65.18 8.48 13.88
N VAL A 590 63.98 8.31 14.46
CA VAL A 590 62.79 7.86 13.74
C VAL A 590 62.29 8.91 12.76
N MET A 591 62.31 10.19 13.14
CA MET A 591 61.83 11.31 12.31
C MET A 591 62.86 11.80 11.29
N GLY A 592 64.16 11.57 11.54
CA GLY A 592 65.25 11.92 10.63
C GLY A 592 65.70 13.39 10.66
N TYR A 593 65.36 14.14 11.71
CA TYR A 593 65.76 15.55 11.89
C TYR A 593 65.75 15.97 13.37
N SER A 594 66.49 17.03 13.70
CA SER A 594 66.58 17.57 15.06
C SER A 594 65.26 18.19 15.51
N ILE A 595 64.92 17.99 16.76
CA ILE A 595 63.66 18.41 17.35
C ILE A 595 63.95 19.39 18.50
N THR A 596 63.40 20.60 18.42
CA THR A 596 63.66 21.68 19.39
C THR A 596 62.39 22.46 19.72
N GLY A 597 62.24 22.93 20.96
CA GLY A 597 61.10 23.79 21.31
C GLY A 597 59.74 23.09 21.32
N GLU A 598 59.71 21.77 21.53
CA GLU A 598 58.49 20.97 21.58
C GLU A 598 57.66 21.23 22.83
N TYR A 599 56.36 20.98 22.69
CA TYR A 599 55.40 21.20 23.77
C TYR A 599 55.64 20.26 24.95
N GLU A 600 55.88 18.98 24.68
CA GLU A 600 56.10 17.91 25.65
C GLU A 600 57.38 18.12 26.45
N ASP A 601 58.43 18.62 25.79
CA ASP A 601 59.70 19.00 26.40
C ASP A 601 59.53 20.19 27.35
N TRP A 602 58.83 21.24 26.90
CA TRP A 602 58.56 22.40 27.75
C TRP A 602 57.73 22.02 28.98
N MET A 603 56.68 21.21 28.82
CA MET A 603 55.83 20.77 29.93
C MET A 603 56.62 19.99 30.98
N GLY A 604 57.50 19.10 30.54
CA GLY A 604 58.40 18.37 31.43
C GLY A 604 59.37 19.29 32.17
N GLN A 605 60.10 20.12 31.43
CA GLN A 605 61.16 20.98 31.97
C GLN A 605 60.64 22.09 32.88
N ALA A 606 59.55 22.76 32.49
CA ALA A 606 59.02 23.91 33.20
C ALA A 606 58.06 23.53 34.34
N LEU A 607 57.31 22.43 34.18
CA LEU A 607 56.20 22.10 35.07
C LEU A 607 56.28 20.71 35.70
N ASN A 608 57.25 19.88 35.31
CA ASN A 608 57.39 18.47 35.71
C ASN A 608 56.12 17.66 35.39
N ILE A 609 55.53 17.89 34.21
CA ILE A 609 54.30 17.24 33.75
C ILE A 609 54.63 16.08 32.79
N PRO A 610 54.11 14.87 33.05
CA PRO A 610 54.15 13.77 32.09
C PRO A 610 53.37 14.12 30.81
N ALA A 611 53.96 13.86 29.65
CA ALA A 611 53.31 14.08 28.36
C ALA A 611 53.61 12.94 27.38
N ILE A 612 52.63 12.60 26.56
CA ILE A 612 52.75 11.61 25.49
C ILE A 612 52.22 12.20 24.18
N LEU A 613 52.83 11.79 23.07
CA LEU A 613 52.47 12.23 21.73
C LEU A 613 52.00 11.04 20.92
N ILE A 614 50.84 11.17 20.27
CA ILE A 614 50.21 10.13 19.45
C ILE A 614 50.28 10.52 17.97
N GLU A 615 51.09 9.83 17.19
CA GLU A 615 51.12 9.93 15.73
C GLU A 615 50.05 9.01 15.12
N LEU A 616 48.96 9.59 14.63
CA LEU A 616 47.89 8.86 13.97
C LEU A 616 48.37 8.23 12.64
N PRO A 617 47.63 7.28 12.04
CA PRO A 617 48.10 6.56 10.86
C PRO A 617 48.15 7.41 9.58
N SER A 618 47.35 8.46 9.50
CA SER A 618 47.27 9.37 8.36
C SER A 618 46.94 10.78 8.82
N SER A 619 47.34 11.78 8.03
CA SER A 619 47.00 13.20 8.24
C SER A 619 45.50 13.50 8.10
N SER A 620 44.71 12.60 7.51
CA SER A 620 43.26 12.77 7.35
C SER A 620 42.47 11.65 8.02
N GLY A 621 41.19 11.90 8.31
CA GLY A 621 40.27 10.94 8.91
C GLY A 621 39.95 11.20 10.39
N ASN A 622 39.17 10.31 10.99
CA ASN A 622 38.78 10.35 12.40
C ASN A 622 39.01 8.96 13.00
N TYR A 623 39.88 8.88 14.00
CA TYR A 623 40.36 7.62 14.57
C TYR A 623 39.71 7.28 15.92
N ILE A 624 38.64 7.98 16.31
CA ILE A 624 38.06 7.82 17.65
C ILE A 624 37.77 6.36 18.01
N ASN A 625 37.29 5.55 17.06
CA ASN A 625 36.95 4.15 17.31
C ASN A 625 38.17 3.29 17.67
N SER A 626 39.32 3.50 17.03
CA SER A 626 40.55 2.76 17.35
C SER A 626 41.22 3.29 18.62
N GLN A 627 41.06 4.59 18.92
CA GLN A 627 41.63 5.22 20.10
C GLN A 627 40.77 5.06 21.36
N LEU A 628 39.48 4.72 21.23
CA LEU A 628 38.49 4.85 22.31
C LEU A 628 38.89 4.09 23.59
N ASN A 629 39.32 2.84 23.47
CA ASN A 629 39.70 2.05 24.65
C ASN A 629 40.89 2.66 25.38
N ALA A 630 41.90 3.15 24.64
CA ALA A 630 43.05 3.81 25.23
C ALA A 630 42.66 5.14 25.88
N LEU A 631 41.82 5.95 25.22
CA LEU A 631 41.29 7.20 25.78
C LEU A 631 40.48 6.97 27.06
N LEU A 632 39.66 5.91 27.11
CA LEU A 632 38.93 5.53 28.33
C LEU A 632 39.87 5.10 29.45
N ASN A 633 40.93 4.34 29.15
CA ASN A 633 41.94 3.95 30.14
C ASN A 633 42.67 5.17 30.71
N LEU A 634 42.92 6.20 29.89
CA LEU A 634 43.53 7.45 30.32
C LEU A 634 42.63 8.27 31.27
N LEU A 635 41.34 7.99 31.34
CA LEU A 635 40.47 8.59 32.36
C LEU A 635 40.74 8.05 33.77
N THR A 636 41.48 6.95 33.90
CA THR A 636 41.77 6.30 35.19
C THR A 636 43.17 6.61 35.72
N VAL A 637 44.03 7.16 34.88
CA VAL A 637 45.35 7.71 35.24
C VAL A 637 45.13 9.00 36.03
#